data_AF-A0A929ANY6-F1
#
_entry.id   AF-A0A929ANY6-F1
#
_cell.length_a   1.000
_cell.length_b   1.000
_cell.length_c   1.000
_cell.angle_alpha   90.00
_cell.angle_beta   90.00
_cell.angle_gamma   90.00
#
_symmetry.space_group_name_H-M   'P 1'
#
loop_
_entity.id
_entity.type
_entity.pdbx_description
1 polymer ?
#
loop_
_entity_poly.entity_id
_entity_poly.type
_entity_poly.pdbx_seq_one_letter_code
_entity_poly.pdbx_strand_id
1 'polypeptide(L)'
;MTFFNPTEPIIRTKHEALDFQDRQGLLHLHWKMGQKTLISNFYTRIDQVFILWGLICAAIFITAQFLPISWTIQAGLWSALTLIGTLGMVGLTNFWVKIERLRWVLYGWVILMVAGLVLTDLSIFLGWGQILIRLCPMWLGLSALGYLCTGVGMRSRAFILACITHLLGIALLQYVGGWQFLTTGIVMVVSLLLFAEVQWDMRSPIDYDLLSLEQRQFNQEQHQLRQVL
;
A
#
# COMPACT_ATOMS: atom_id res chain seq x y z
N MET A 1 -25.04 5.95 14.12
CA MET A 1 -24.14 5.01 13.43
C MET A 1 -22.76 5.65 13.37
N THR A 2 -21.72 4.98 13.87
CA THR A 2 -20.35 5.50 13.85
C THR A 2 -19.73 5.34 12.46
N PHE A 3 -18.87 6.28 12.04
CA PHE A 3 -18.19 6.20 10.75
C PHE A 3 -17.24 4.99 10.68
N PHE A 4 -16.52 4.71 11.77
CA PHE A 4 -15.71 3.51 11.94
C PHE A 4 -16.50 2.42 12.67
N ASN A 5 -16.13 1.15 12.44
CA ASN A 5 -16.65 0.03 13.21
C ASN A 5 -15.86 -0.09 14.54
N PRO A 6 -16.42 0.28 15.70
CA PRO A 6 -15.68 0.27 16.95
C PRO A 6 -15.43 -1.14 17.49
N THR A 7 -16.16 -2.16 17.02
CA THR A 7 -16.07 -3.52 17.54
C THR A 7 -14.95 -4.35 16.92
N GLU A 8 -14.45 -3.93 15.75
CA GLU A 8 -13.31 -4.60 15.12
C GLU A 8 -11.98 -4.00 15.62
N PRO A 9 -10.95 -4.82 15.89
CA PRO A 9 -9.62 -4.31 16.18
C PRO A 9 -9.02 -3.64 14.94
N ILE A 10 -8.19 -2.62 15.12
CA ILE A 10 -7.57 -1.86 14.01
C ILE A 10 -6.64 -2.75 13.18
N ILE A 11 -5.86 -3.59 13.85
CA ILE A 11 -4.94 -4.57 13.25
C ILE A 11 -5.15 -5.90 13.97
N ARG A 12 -5.18 -6.99 13.21
CA ARG A 12 -5.25 -8.36 13.73
C ARG A 12 -4.44 -9.33 12.86
N THR A 13 -4.21 -10.54 13.38
CA THR A 13 -3.63 -11.64 12.63
C THR A 13 -4.55 -12.01 11.44
N LYS A 14 -3.95 -12.41 10.31
CA LYS A 14 -4.71 -12.83 9.14
C LYS A 14 -5.54 -14.07 9.44
N HIS A 15 -6.81 -14.04 9.04
CA HIS A 15 -7.73 -15.16 9.14
C HIS A 15 -7.86 -15.87 7.78
N GLU A 16 -7.90 -17.20 7.80
CA GLU A 16 -8.09 -18.02 6.58
C GLU A 16 -9.53 -17.96 6.05
N ALA A 17 -10.46 -17.48 6.87
CA ALA A 17 -11.84 -17.20 6.46
C ALA A 17 -11.88 -15.94 5.58
N LEU A 18 -11.45 -16.07 4.33
CA LEU A 18 -11.37 -15.00 3.33
C LEU A 18 -12.62 -14.94 2.45
N ASP A 19 -13.02 -13.73 2.09
CA ASP A 19 -14.10 -13.49 1.13
C ASP A 19 -13.70 -14.01 -0.26
N PHE A 20 -14.71 -14.28 -1.10
CA PHE A 20 -14.52 -14.82 -2.44
C PHE A 20 -13.57 -13.97 -3.29
N GLN A 21 -13.70 -12.64 -3.22
CA GLN A 21 -12.84 -11.71 -3.96
C GLN A 21 -11.38 -11.75 -3.51
N ASP A 22 -11.12 -12.04 -2.23
CA ASP A 22 -9.77 -12.09 -1.67
C ASP A 22 -9.07 -13.42 -1.99
N ARG A 23 -9.85 -14.49 -2.19
CA ARG A 23 -9.34 -15.80 -2.64
C ARG A 23 -8.89 -15.80 -4.10
N GLN A 24 -9.43 -14.92 -4.93
CA GLN A 24 -9.04 -14.87 -6.34
C GLN A 24 -7.62 -14.35 -6.50
N GLY A 25 -6.70 -15.23 -6.92
CA GLY A 25 -5.29 -14.90 -7.09
C GLY A 25 -4.50 -14.86 -5.79
N LEU A 26 -4.93 -15.64 -4.79
CA LEU A 26 -4.19 -15.88 -3.56
C LEU A 26 -2.82 -16.51 -3.88
N LEU A 27 -1.76 -15.96 -3.30
CA LEU A 27 -0.43 -16.53 -3.36
C LEU A 27 -0.13 -17.25 -2.04
N HIS A 28 0.06 -18.56 -2.08
CA HIS A 28 0.56 -19.31 -0.94
C HIS A 28 2.09 -19.35 -0.98
N LEU A 29 2.73 -18.71 -0.01
CA LEU A 29 4.17 -18.79 0.15
C LEU A 29 4.49 -19.81 1.24
N HIS A 30 5.05 -20.95 0.83
CA HIS A 30 5.49 -21.99 1.73
C HIS A 30 6.99 -22.15 1.65
N TRP A 31 7.70 -21.45 2.53
CA TRP A 31 9.15 -21.57 2.65
C TRP A 31 9.52 -22.53 3.78
N LYS A 32 10.15 -23.65 3.43
CA LYS A 32 10.73 -24.61 4.36
C LYS A 32 12.26 -24.58 4.24
N MET A 33 12.95 -24.54 5.37
CA MET A 33 14.40 -24.76 5.43
C MET A 33 14.69 -25.95 6.36
N GLY A 34 15.04 -27.08 5.76
CA GLY A 34 15.15 -28.35 6.47
C GLY A 34 13.79 -28.83 6.98
N GLN A 35 13.71 -29.20 8.27
CA GLN A 35 12.46 -29.62 8.91
C GLN A 35 11.61 -28.46 9.48
N LYS A 36 12.08 -27.21 9.40
CA LYS A 36 11.36 -26.04 9.92
C LYS A 36 10.69 -25.28 8.79
N THR A 37 9.38 -25.09 8.89
CA THR A 37 8.63 -24.07 8.13
C THR A 37 9.04 -22.70 8.62
N LEU A 38 9.71 -21.91 7.79
CA LEU A 38 10.12 -20.55 8.13
C LEU A 38 8.99 -19.55 7.88
N ILE A 39 8.29 -19.70 6.75
CA ILE A 39 7.16 -18.85 6.37
C ILE A 39 6.09 -19.75 5.75
N SER A 40 4.91 -19.76 6.33
CA SER A 40 3.71 -20.38 5.77
C SER A 40 2.62 -19.33 5.85
N ASN A 41 2.56 -18.45 4.85
CA ASN A 41 1.59 -17.37 4.83
C ASN A 41 0.89 -17.32 3.47
N PHE A 42 -0.30 -16.73 3.46
CA PHE A 42 -1.03 -16.45 2.24
C PHE A 42 -1.11 -14.95 2.01
N TYR A 43 -1.02 -14.56 0.74
CA TYR A 43 -1.05 -13.16 0.31
C TYR A 43 -2.18 -12.95 -0.70
N THR A 44 -3.15 -12.14 -0.32
CA THR A 44 -4.19 -11.66 -1.22
C THR A 44 -3.58 -10.80 -2.31
N ARG A 45 -4.34 -10.47 -3.37
CA ARG A 45 -3.87 -9.53 -4.40
C ARG A 45 -3.54 -8.15 -3.82
N ILE A 46 -4.25 -7.71 -2.78
CA ILE A 46 -3.96 -6.44 -2.10
C ILE A 46 -2.63 -6.54 -1.35
N ASP A 47 -2.36 -7.65 -0.65
CA ASP A 47 -1.08 -7.86 0.04
C ASP A 47 0.09 -7.89 -0.95
N GLN A 48 -0.09 -8.54 -2.11
CA GLN A 48 0.90 -8.56 -3.18
C GLN A 48 1.22 -7.15 -3.70
N VAL A 49 0.23 -6.24 -3.75
CA VAL A 49 0.46 -4.84 -4.11
C VAL A 49 1.29 -4.13 -3.06
N PHE A 50 1.02 -4.35 -1.77
CA PHE A 50 1.83 -3.79 -0.70
C PHE A 50 3.27 -4.30 -0.74
N ILE A 51 3.49 -5.60 -0.97
CA ILE A 51 4.83 -6.16 -1.14
C ILE A 51 5.53 -5.56 -2.36
N LEU A 52 4.85 -5.51 -3.51
CA LEU A 52 5.38 -4.94 -4.74
C LEU A 52 5.86 -3.50 -4.53
N TRP A 53 5.00 -2.64 -3.97
CA TRP A 53 5.37 -1.25 -3.69
C TRP A 53 6.42 -1.14 -2.59
N GLY A 54 6.42 -2.03 -1.59
CA GLY A 54 7.45 -2.08 -0.56
C GLY A 54 8.83 -2.34 -1.16
N LEU A 55 8.93 -3.31 -2.07
CA LEU A 55 10.18 -3.62 -2.77
C LEU A 55 10.62 -2.47 -3.70
N ILE A 56 9.68 -1.84 -4.41
CA ILE A 56 9.96 -0.68 -5.27
C ILE A 56 10.47 0.50 -4.42
N CYS A 57 9.80 0.81 -3.32
CA CYS A 57 10.23 1.89 -2.42
C CYS A 57 11.60 1.60 -1.82
N ALA A 58 11.85 0.36 -1.37
CA ALA A 58 13.16 -0.03 -0.85
C ALA A 58 14.25 0.19 -1.90
N ALA A 59 14.03 -0.29 -3.13
CA ALA A 59 14.98 -0.12 -4.23
C ALA A 59 15.26 1.37 -4.50
N ILE A 60 14.23 2.20 -4.67
CA ILE A 60 14.37 3.62 -4.99
C ILE A 60 15.10 4.38 -3.87
N PHE A 61 14.66 4.24 -2.62
CA PHE A 61 15.18 5.07 -1.53
C PHE A 61 16.55 4.62 -1.00
N ILE A 62 16.85 3.32 -1.02
CA ILE A 62 18.19 2.82 -0.65
C ILE A 62 19.21 3.27 -1.70
N THR A 63 18.87 3.16 -2.98
CA THR A 63 19.79 3.57 -4.06
C THR A 63 19.98 5.08 -4.08
N ALA A 64 18.92 5.87 -3.92
CA ALA A 64 19.03 7.32 -3.81
C ALA A 64 19.88 7.77 -2.61
N GLN A 65 19.88 7.02 -1.50
CA GLN A 65 20.67 7.36 -0.32
C GLN A 65 22.16 7.01 -0.47
N PHE A 66 22.47 5.83 -1.01
CA PHE A 66 23.81 5.24 -0.86
C PHE A 66 24.57 5.06 -2.16
N LEU A 67 23.89 4.99 -3.30
CA LEU A 67 24.57 4.70 -4.56
C LEU A 67 24.92 6.01 -5.29
N PRO A 68 26.19 6.22 -5.66
CA PRO A 68 26.64 7.41 -6.37
C PRO A 68 26.31 7.32 -7.88
N ILE A 69 25.05 7.06 -8.20
CA ILE A 69 24.53 7.02 -9.57
C ILE A 69 23.95 8.39 -9.91
N SER A 70 24.18 8.88 -11.13
CA SER A 70 23.58 10.13 -11.63
C SER A 70 22.08 10.18 -11.39
N TRP A 71 21.58 11.30 -10.85
CA TRP A 71 20.16 11.56 -10.65
C TRP A 71 19.33 11.39 -11.92
N THR A 72 19.89 11.72 -13.08
CA THR A 72 19.21 11.57 -14.38
C THR A 72 18.99 10.09 -14.75
N ILE A 73 19.99 9.24 -14.49
CA ILE A 73 19.88 7.79 -14.72
C ILE A 73 18.89 7.19 -13.73
N GLN A 74 18.99 7.58 -12.46
CA GLN A 74 18.06 7.16 -11.42
C GLN A 74 16.62 7.54 -11.77
N ALA A 75 16.37 8.79 -12.19
CA ALA A 75 15.05 9.25 -12.61
C ALA A 75 14.44 8.36 -13.71
N GLY A 76 15.20 8.07 -14.78
CA GLY A 76 14.72 7.20 -15.85
C GLY A 76 14.37 5.79 -15.37
N LEU A 77 15.23 5.18 -14.55
CA LEU A 77 15.00 3.83 -14.00
C LEU A 77 13.82 3.80 -13.03
N TRP A 78 13.72 4.76 -12.12
CA TRP A 78 12.65 4.84 -11.14
C TRP A 78 11.31 5.20 -11.77
N SER A 79 11.31 5.99 -12.84
CA SER A 79 10.09 6.23 -13.62
C SER A 79 9.58 4.96 -14.28
N ALA A 80 10.46 4.16 -14.90
CA ALA A 80 10.07 2.87 -15.45
C ALA A 80 9.55 1.91 -14.35
N LEU A 81 10.25 1.82 -13.22
CA LEU A 81 9.86 0.95 -12.12
C LEU A 81 8.52 1.36 -11.49
N THR A 82 8.29 2.66 -11.31
CA THR A 82 7.03 3.21 -10.77
C THR A 82 5.87 2.97 -11.73
N LEU A 83 6.08 3.09 -13.05
CA LEU A 83 5.06 2.75 -14.04
C LEU A 83 4.71 1.27 -14.02
N ILE A 84 5.71 0.38 -13.97
CA ILE A 84 5.50 -1.06 -13.83
C ILE A 84 4.75 -1.37 -12.53
N GLY A 85 5.15 -0.77 -11.41
CA GLY A 85 4.48 -0.91 -10.12
C GLY A 85 3.02 -0.46 -10.17
N THR A 86 2.76 0.66 -10.83
CA THR A 86 1.41 1.21 -11.02
C THR A 86 0.53 0.29 -11.87
N LEU A 87 1.06 -0.21 -12.99
CA LEU A 87 0.34 -1.17 -13.84
C LEU A 87 0.08 -2.49 -13.10
N GLY A 88 1.06 -2.98 -12.34
CA GLY A 88 0.92 -4.16 -11.49
C GLY A 88 -0.16 -3.97 -10.42
N MET A 89 -0.16 -2.83 -9.73
CA MET A 89 -1.21 -2.45 -8.77
C MET A 89 -2.59 -2.43 -9.42
N VAL A 90 -2.74 -1.81 -10.59
CA VAL A 90 -4.01 -1.79 -11.31
C VAL A 90 -4.44 -3.21 -11.68
N GLY A 91 -3.55 -4.02 -12.25
CA GLY A 91 -3.85 -5.40 -12.63
C GLY A 91 -4.33 -6.27 -11.45
N LEU A 92 -3.64 -6.16 -10.31
CA LEU A 92 -3.95 -6.93 -9.10
C LEU A 92 -5.23 -6.45 -8.41
N THR A 93 -5.46 -5.13 -8.35
CA THR A 93 -6.56 -4.58 -7.53
C THR A 93 -7.85 -4.33 -8.31
N ASN A 94 -7.83 -4.23 -9.65
CA ASN A 94 -8.98 -3.77 -10.44
C ASN A 94 -10.25 -4.60 -10.19
N PHE A 95 -10.14 -5.92 -10.07
CA PHE A 95 -11.29 -6.78 -9.75
C PHE A 95 -11.84 -6.49 -8.34
N TRP A 96 -10.95 -6.42 -7.36
CA TRP A 96 -11.31 -6.19 -5.97
C TRP A 96 -11.98 -4.83 -5.78
N VAL A 97 -11.41 -3.74 -6.32
CA VAL A 97 -12.00 -2.40 -6.19
C VAL A 97 -13.31 -2.24 -6.95
N LYS A 98 -13.57 -3.08 -7.96
CA LYS A 98 -14.86 -3.09 -8.67
C LYS A 98 -15.95 -3.67 -7.76
N ILE A 99 -15.68 -4.78 -7.09
CA ILE A 99 -16.61 -5.42 -6.15
C ILE A 99 -16.85 -4.50 -4.95
N GLU A 100 -15.77 -3.98 -4.37
CA GLU A 100 -15.83 -3.09 -3.21
C GLU A 100 -16.31 -1.66 -3.53
N ARG A 101 -16.66 -1.34 -4.78
CA ARG A 101 -17.02 0.03 -5.21
C ARG A 101 -15.98 1.10 -4.82
N LEU A 102 -14.69 0.72 -4.81
CA LEU A 102 -13.53 1.54 -4.43
C LEU A 102 -12.68 2.00 -5.63
N ARG A 103 -13.22 1.96 -6.85
CA ARG A 103 -12.49 2.36 -8.08
C ARG A 103 -11.84 3.74 -7.97
N TRP A 104 -12.51 4.69 -7.30
CA TRP A 104 -11.99 6.04 -7.11
C TRP A 104 -10.73 6.07 -6.24
N VAL A 105 -10.57 5.15 -5.27
CA VAL A 105 -9.34 5.03 -4.47
C VAL A 105 -8.19 4.57 -5.35
N LEU A 106 -8.44 3.57 -6.22
CA LEU A 106 -7.42 3.11 -7.17
C LEU A 106 -7.00 4.23 -8.13
N TYR A 107 -7.96 4.95 -8.73
CA TYR A 107 -7.64 6.08 -9.60
C TYR A 107 -6.92 7.21 -8.86
N GLY A 108 -7.29 7.46 -7.60
CA GLY A 108 -6.58 8.40 -6.74
C GLY A 108 -5.10 8.03 -6.59
N TRP A 109 -4.80 6.78 -6.26
CA TRP A 109 -3.41 6.31 -6.18
C TRP A 109 -2.67 6.44 -7.52
N VAL A 110 -3.29 6.07 -8.64
CA VAL A 110 -2.67 6.22 -9.97
C VAL A 110 -2.32 7.70 -10.25
N ILE A 111 -3.25 8.62 -9.99
CA ILE A 111 -3.03 10.05 -10.18
C ILE A 111 -1.89 10.54 -9.28
N LEU A 112 -1.86 10.14 -8.01
CA LEU A 112 -0.80 10.52 -7.08
C LEU A 112 0.58 10.01 -7.51
N MET A 113 0.67 8.76 -7.96
CA MET A 113 1.93 8.18 -8.44
C MET A 113 2.44 8.88 -9.69
N VAL A 114 1.56 9.13 -10.67
CA VAL A 114 1.92 9.84 -11.90
C VAL A 114 2.31 11.29 -11.61
N ALA A 115 1.57 11.99 -10.73
CA ALA A 115 1.90 13.36 -10.35
C ALA A 115 3.27 13.43 -9.63
N GLY A 116 3.52 12.53 -8.68
CA GLY A 116 4.82 12.46 -7.98
C GLY A 116 5.98 12.17 -8.92
N LEU A 117 5.77 11.26 -9.89
CA LEU A 117 6.76 10.93 -10.91
C LEU A 117 7.06 12.13 -11.82
N VAL A 118 6.04 12.79 -12.36
CA VAL A 118 6.20 13.98 -13.21
C VAL A 118 6.93 15.10 -12.46
N LEU A 119 6.56 15.37 -11.20
CA LEU A 119 7.23 16.39 -10.39
C LEU A 119 8.69 16.03 -10.10
N THR A 120 8.96 14.76 -9.80
CA THR A 120 10.33 14.26 -9.59
C THR A 120 11.17 14.45 -10.84
N ASP A 121 10.69 13.99 -11.99
CA ASP A 121 11.41 14.05 -13.25
C ASP A 121 11.63 15.50 -13.68
N LEU A 122 10.60 16.35 -13.67
CA LEU A 122 10.76 17.77 -13.98
C LEU A 122 11.78 18.43 -13.05
N SER A 123 11.80 18.07 -11.76
CA SER A 123 12.78 18.63 -10.83
C SER A 123 14.23 18.25 -11.14
N ILE A 124 14.45 17.05 -11.67
CA ILE A 124 15.77 16.53 -12.01
C ILE A 124 16.21 17.04 -13.39
N PHE A 125 15.36 16.91 -14.41
CA PHE A 125 15.69 17.28 -15.79
C PHE A 125 15.70 18.80 -16.04
N LEU A 126 14.79 19.55 -15.39
CA LEU A 126 14.74 21.01 -15.50
C LEU A 126 15.47 21.73 -14.36
N GLY A 127 16.05 20.99 -13.41
CA GLY A 127 16.80 21.56 -12.30
C GLY A 127 15.95 22.39 -11.34
N TRP A 128 14.68 22.01 -11.09
CA TRP A 128 13.84 22.71 -10.11
C TRP A 128 14.30 22.40 -8.68
N GLY A 129 15.35 23.09 -8.24
CA GLY A 129 16.00 22.88 -6.95
C GLY A 129 15.05 22.90 -5.75
N GLN A 130 14.01 23.74 -5.78
CA GLN A 130 13.00 23.83 -4.71
C GLN A 130 12.21 22.53 -4.51
N ILE A 131 11.91 21.80 -5.59
CA ILE A 131 11.25 20.49 -5.52
C ILE A 131 12.28 19.41 -5.23
N LEU A 132 13.46 19.50 -5.85
CA LEU A 132 14.54 18.53 -5.67
C LEU A 132 14.96 18.37 -4.20
N ILE A 133 15.11 19.48 -3.47
CA ILE A 133 15.43 19.45 -2.03
C ILE A 133 14.24 19.01 -1.15
N ARG A 134 13.04 18.88 -1.72
CA ARG A 134 11.79 18.50 -1.04
C ARG A 134 11.21 17.18 -1.56
N LEU A 135 11.98 16.37 -2.28
CA LEU A 135 11.48 15.09 -2.81
C LEU A 135 11.00 14.15 -1.71
N CYS A 136 11.78 13.99 -0.64
CA CYS A 136 11.42 13.14 0.50
C CYS A 136 10.09 13.56 1.16
N PRO A 137 9.91 14.82 1.63
CA PRO A 137 8.64 15.23 2.20
C PRO A 137 7.49 15.22 1.18
N MET A 138 7.76 15.46 -0.11
CA MET A 138 6.76 15.34 -1.17
C MET A 138 6.22 13.91 -1.28
N TRP A 139 7.09 12.90 -1.38
CA TRP A 139 6.68 11.50 -1.51
C TRP A 139 5.97 10.97 -0.26
N LEU A 140 6.42 11.38 0.94
CA LEU A 140 5.67 11.11 2.17
C LEU A 140 4.29 11.78 2.16
N GLY A 141 4.19 13.02 1.67
CA GLY A 141 2.93 13.76 1.58
C GLY A 141 1.93 13.14 0.61
N LEU A 142 2.40 12.74 -0.58
CA LEU A 142 1.59 12.00 -1.55
C LEU A 142 1.09 10.67 -0.97
N SER A 143 1.97 9.94 -0.27
CA SER A 143 1.59 8.70 0.40
C SER A 143 0.58 8.96 1.52
N ALA A 144 0.77 9.99 2.34
CA ALA A 144 -0.18 10.39 3.38
C ALA A 144 -1.56 10.69 2.80
N LEU A 145 -1.63 11.40 1.67
CA LEU A 145 -2.89 11.69 0.98
C LEU A 145 -3.53 10.42 0.42
N GLY A 146 -2.75 9.53 -0.19
CA GLY A 146 -3.24 8.22 -0.66
C GLY A 146 -3.80 7.37 0.47
N TYR A 147 -3.11 7.31 1.61
CA TYR A 147 -3.58 6.60 2.81
C TYR A 147 -4.81 7.26 3.43
N LEU A 148 -4.93 8.58 3.40
CA LEU A 148 -6.15 9.28 3.82
C LEU A 148 -7.35 8.90 2.94
N CYS A 149 -7.19 8.97 1.62
CA CYS A 149 -8.22 8.55 0.66
C CYS A 149 -8.63 7.09 0.87
N THR A 150 -7.65 6.22 1.08
CA THR A 150 -7.87 4.78 1.36
C THR A 150 -8.61 4.59 2.68
N GLY A 151 -8.17 5.23 3.75
CA GLY A 151 -8.80 5.18 5.07
C GLY A 151 -10.24 5.69 5.05
N VAL A 152 -10.52 6.79 4.34
CA VAL A 152 -11.89 7.31 4.17
C VAL A 152 -12.74 6.36 3.34
N GLY A 153 -12.25 5.90 2.18
CA GLY A 153 -13.01 5.02 1.30
C GLY A 153 -13.35 3.69 1.94
N MET A 154 -12.40 3.12 2.67
CA MET A 154 -12.51 1.81 3.30
C MET A 154 -13.09 1.89 4.71
N ARG A 155 -13.23 3.11 5.25
CA ARG A 155 -13.55 3.40 6.65
C ARG A 155 -12.64 2.63 7.60
N SER A 156 -11.34 2.68 7.31
CA SER A 156 -10.28 1.97 8.02
C SER A 156 -9.51 2.93 8.91
N ARG A 157 -9.42 2.64 10.21
CA ARG A 157 -8.57 3.39 11.12
C ARG A 157 -7.10 3.11 10.86
N ALA A 158 -6.75 1.90 10.43
CA ALA A 158 -5.37 1.51 10.15
C ALA A 158 -4.75 2.40 9.07
N PHE A 159 -5.46 2.66 7.97
CA PHE A 159 -4.97 3.56 6.92
C PHE A 159 -4.96 5.04 7.34
N ILE A 160 -5.88 5.47 8.22
CA ILE A 160 -5.79 6.82 8.82
C ILE A 160 -4.55 6.95 9.70
N LEU A 161 -4.21 5.93 10.48
CA LEU A 161 -2.96 5.90 11.25
C LEU A 161 -1.74 5.93 10.32
N ALA A 162 -1.75 5.22 9.20
CA ALA A 162 -0.66 5.30 8.23
C ALA A 162 -0.52 6.71 7.61
N CYS A 163 -1.63 7.40 7.34
CA CYS A 163 -1.59 8.82 6.94
C CYS A 163 -0.86 9.66 7.99
N ILE A 164 -1.24 9.54 9.26
CA ILE A 164 -0.61 10.25 10.38
C ILE A 164 0.88 9.88 10.48
N THR A 165 1.24 8.60 10.38
CA THR A 165 2.63 8.13 10.40
C THR A 165 3.47 8.78 9.30
N HIS A 166 2.93 8.94 8.09
CA HIS A 166 3.66 9.60 7.00
C HIS A 166 3.80 11.11 7.22
N LEU A 167 2.78 11.77 7.77
CA LEU A 167 2.88 13.19 8.16
C LEU A 167 3.88 13.41 9.31
N LEU A 168 3.92 12.51 10.29
CA LEU A 168 4.95 12.51 11.33
C LEU A 168 6.34 12.23 10.73
N GLY A 169 6.41 11.37 9.72
CA GLY A 169 7.62 11.14 8.93
C GLY A 169 8.15 12.44 8.31
N ILE A 170 7.29 13.28 7.74
CA ILE A 170 7.67 14.60 7.21
C ILE A 170 8.27 15.48 8.30
N ALA A 171 7.64 15.54 9.47
CA ALA A 171 8.16 16.30 10.60
C ALA A 171 9.53 15.75 11.07
N LEU A 172 9.70 14.42 11.08
CA LEU A 172 10.95 13.76 11.45
C LEU A 172 12.09 14.08 10.48
N LEU A 173 11.81 14.33 9.19
CA LEU A 173 12.85 14.60 8.19
C LEU A 173 13.73 15.80 8.54
N GLN A 174 13.23 16.77 9.32
CA GLN A 174 14.01 17.93 9.74
C GLN A 174 15.16 17.59 10.70
N TYR A 175 15.11 16.41 11.33
CA TYR A 175 16.08 15.98 12.35
C TYR A 175 17.11 14.98 11.81
N VAL A 176 16.93 14.44 10.60
CA VAL A 176 17.78 13.38 10.05
C VAL A 176 18.79 13.86 9.01
N GLY A 177 18.78 15.16 8.67
CA GLY A 177 19.81 15.81 7.85
C GLY A 177 19.99 15.14 6.47
N GLY A 178 21.17 14.56 6.22
CA GLY A 178 21.49 13.86 4.97
C GLY A 178 20.84 12.48 4.80
N TRP A 179 20.18 11.95 5.84
CA TRP A 179 19.56 10.61 5.84
C TRP A 179 18.10 10.61 5.39
N GLN A 180 17.61 11.71 4.81
CA GLN A 180 16.19 11.88 4.47
C GLN A 180 15.66 10.80 3.51
N PHE A 181 16.46 10.35 2.53
CA PHE A 181 16.02 9.32 1.59
C PHE A 181 15.85 7.98 2.30
N LEU A 182 16.80 7.57 3.14
CA LEU A 182 16.67 6.36 3.93
C LEU A 182 15.48 6.42 4.89
N THR A 183 15.33 7.52 5.64
CA THR A 183 14.21 7.68 6.57
C THR A 183 12.86 7.61 5.86
N THR A 184 12.74 8.25 4.70
CA THR A 184 11.53 8.18 3.86
C THR A 184 11.26 6.76 3.39
N GLY A 185 12.29 6.08 2.87
CA GLY A 185 12.21 4.69 2.46
C GLY A 185 11.76 3.78 3.60
N ILE A 186 12.34 3.89 4.79
CA ILE A 186 11.95 3.09 5.96
C ILE A 186 10.48 3.30 6.31
N VAL A 187 10.01 4.56 6.41
CA VAL A 187 8.61 4.86 6.74
C VAL A 187 7.65 4.22 5.73
N MET A 188 7.92 4.36 4.44
CA MET A 188 7.08 3.82 3.37
C MET A 188 7.12 2.28 3.34
N VAL A 189 8.33 1.69 3.35
CA VAL A 189 8.53 0.24 3.26
C VAL A 189 7.93 -0.47 4.47
N VAL A 190 8.20 0.01 5.69
CA VAL A 190 7.66 -0.61 6.91
C VAL A 190 6.14 -0.53 6.93
N SER A 191 5.55 0.59 6.52
CA SER A 191 4.09 0.72 6.45
C SER A 191 3.48 -0.27 5.45
N LEU A 192 4.06 -0.38 4.25
CA LEU A 192 3.59 -1.30 3.22
C LEU A 192 3.73 -2.77 3.66
N LEU A 193 4.90 -3.17 4.17
CA LEU A 193 5.11 -4.53 4.63
C LEU A 193 4.25 -4.87 5.85
N LEU A 194 4.03 -3.94 6.77
CA LEU A 194 3.08 -4.12 7.87
C LEU A 194 1.69 -4.46 7.32
N PHE A 195 1.17 -3.68 6.36
CA PHE A 195 -0.13 -3.95 5.74
C PHE A 195 -0.18 -5.22 4.91
N ALA A 196 0.96 -5.69 4.39
CA ALA A 196 1.03 -6.98 3.72
C ALA A 196 0.97 -8.16 4.69
N GLU A 197 1.47 -8.01 5.92
CA GLU A 197 1.55 -9.09 6.90
C GLU A 197 0.34 -9.20 7.82
N VAL A 198 -0.33 -8.08 8.11
CA VAL A 198 -1.46 -8.04 9.04
C VAL A 198 -2.79 -7.85 8.33
N GLN A 199 -3.87 -8.26 8.97
CA GLN A 199 -5.21 -7.87 8.55
C GLN A 199 -5.60 -6.56 9.24
N TRP A 200 -6.07 -5.59 8.45
CA TRP A 200 -6.48 -4.26 8.90
C TRP A 200 -8.00 -4.12 8.91
N ASP A 201 -8.51 -3.16 9.69
CA ASP A 201 -9.94 -2.91 9.83
C ASP A 201 -10.56 -2.32 8.57
N MET A 202 -11.75 -2.80 8.20
CA MET A 202 -12.52 -2.32 7.05
C MET A 202 -13.98 -2.16 7.44
N ARG A 203 -14.72 -1.32 6.72
CA ARG A 203 -16.18 -1.34 6.77
C ARG A 203 -16.74 -2.77 6.56
N SER A 204 -17.91 -3.04 7.11
CA SER A 204 -18.63 -4.29 6.89
C SER A 204 -18.92 -4.52 5.39
N PRO A 205 -19.04 -5.79 4.96
CA PRO A 205 -19.40 -6.14 3.60
C PRO A 205 -20.65 -5.37 3.13
N ILE A 206 -20.58 -4.83 1.92
CA ILE A 206 -21.71 -4.16 1.26
C ILE A 206 -22.46 -5.16 0.38
N ASP A 207 -23.69 -4.84 -0.02
CA ASP A 207 -24.38 -5.67 -1.01
C ASP A 207 -23.67 -5.56 -2.37
N TYR A 208 -23.19 -6.71 -2.86
CA TYR A 208 -22.27 -6.79 -3.99
C TYR A 208 -23.03 -7.13 -5.28
N ASP A 209 -23.46 -6.12 -6.05
CA ASP A 209 -24.20 -6.34 -7.31
C ASP A 209 -23.46 -7.27 -8.30
N LEU A 210 -22.12 -7.28 -8.24
CA LEU A 210 -21.26 -8.05 -9.15
C LEU A 210 -21.04 -9.51 -8.72
N LEU A 211 -21.43 -9.88 -7.50
CA LEU A 211 -21.33 -11.26 -7.03
C LEU A 211 -22.65 -12.01 -7.25
N SER A 212 -22.53 -13.27 -7.68
CA SER A 212 -23.64 -14.21 -7.71
C SER A 212 -24.19 -14.48 -6.31
N LEU A 213 -25.40 -15.02 -6.23
CA LEU A 213 -26.09 -15.26 -4.97
C LEU A 213 -25.31 -16.25 -4.07
N GLU A 214 -24.74 -17.30 -4.66
CA GLU A 214 -23.87 -18.26 -3.97
C GLU A 214 -22.61 -17.59 -3.40
N GLN A 215 -21.97 -16.71 -4.17
CA GLN A 215 -20.77 -15.97 -3.71
C GLN A 215 -21.10 -15.01 -2.56
N ARG A 216 -22.29 -14.38 -2.57
CA ARG A 216 -22.72 -13.52 -1.47
C ARG A 216 -22.98 -14.32 -0.19
N GLN A 217 -23.66 -15.47 -0.31
CA GLN A 217 -23.88 -16.38 0.81
C GLN A 217 -22.55 -16.87 1.39
N PHE A 218 -21.62 -17.26 0.53
CA PHE A 218 -20.27 -17.62 0.94
C PHE A 218 -19.58 -16.50 1.76
N ASN A 219 -19.61 -15.25 1.27
CA ASN A 219 -19.03 -14.12 2.01
C ASN A 219 -19.71 -13.88 3.38
N GLN A 220 -21.01 -14.09 3.48
CA GLN A 220 -21.75 -13.97 4.75
C GLN A 220 -21.32 -15.05 5.74
N GLU A 221 -21.18 -16.30 5.30
CA GLU A 221 -20.67 -17.40 6.13
C GLU A 221 -19.26 -17.11 6.63
N GLN A 222 -18.35 -16.64 5.75
CA GLN A 222 -17.00 -16.26 6.15
C GLN A 222 -17.01 -15.10 7.16
N HIS A 223 -17.89 -14.12 6.99
CA HIS A 223 -18.03 -13.03 7.97
C HIS A 223 -18.50 -13.53 9.34
N GLN A 224 -19.46 -14.45 9.38
CA GLN A 224 -19.92 -15.06 10.64
C GLN A 224 -18.80 -15.85 11.32
N LEU A 225 -18.03 -16.65 10.57
CA LEU A 225 -16.87 -17.37 11.12
C LEU A 225 -15.86 -16.42 11.78
N ARG A 226 -15.63 -15.24 11.20
CA ARG A 226 -14.73 -14.20 11.75
C ARG A 226 -15.24 -13.52 13.02
N GLN A 227 -16.51 -13.68 13.39
CA GLN A 227 -17.06 -13.13 14.63
C GLN A 227 -17.05 -14.14 15.79
N VAL A 228 -16.94 -15.43 15.48
CA VAL A 228 -16.99 -16.52 16.46
C VAL A 228 -15.60 -16.99 16.89
N LEU A 229 -14.60 -16.81 16.00
CA LEU A 229 -13.17 -17.07 16.26
C LEU A 229 -12.49 -15.86 16.91
#